data_AF-A0A0C2N9Z0-F1
#
_entry.id   AF-A0A0C2N9Z0-F1
#
_cell.length_a   1.000
_cell.length_b   1.000
_cell.length_c   1.000
_cell.angle_alpha   90.00
_cell.angle_beta   90.00
_cell.angle_gamma   90.00
#
_symmetry.space_group_name_H-M   'P 1'
#
loop_
_entity.id
_entity.type
_entity.pdbx_description
1 polymer ?
#
loop_
_entity_poly.entity_id
_entity_poly.type
_entity_poly.pdbx_seq_one_letter_code
_entity_poly.pdbx_strand_id
1 'polypeptide(L)'
;MEVIISAWSIISAPMALSMKLIKNHACFCSLIEKLLPKLHSEGTYEDLIKALSDIYRWEIQFIHARVEFNRCCLKPSQTYRELMAEHRDSTKMSRYVCPNSSYQCSLVDENIRDVIIIRSPHRDFQAALLQKKAPTFEQALSIAEVMVITSRTINVIENEEPVLQVNKLDPKDSPNG
;
A
#
# COMPACT_ATOMS: atom_id res chain seq x y z
N MET A 1 9.49 16.33 -39.25
CA MET A 1 8.62 15.36 -38.55
C MET A 1 8.20 15.84 -37.14
N GLU A 2 8.58 17.05 -36.70
CA GLU A 2 8.23 17.57 -35.37
C GLU A 2 6.94 18.40 -35.33
N VAL A 3 6.45 18.90 -36.47
CA VAL A 3 5.25 19.76 -36.53
C VAL A 3 3.93 18.96 -36.42
N ILE A 4 3.95 17.65 -36.70
CA ILE A 4 2.76 16.78 -36.65
C ILE A 4 2.46 16.32 -35.21
N ILE A 5 3.50 16.22 -34.35
CA ILE A 5 3.36 15.77 -32.97
C ILE A 5 2.70 16.85 -32.09
N SER A 6 2.94 18.15 -32.37
CA SER A 6 2.33 19.23 -31.59
C SER A 6 0.82 19.39 -31.86
N ALA A 7 0.37 19.16 -33.10
CA ALA A 7 -1.05 19.24 -33.47
C ALA A 7 -1.90 18.13 -32.80
N TRP A 8 -1.34 16.93 -32.61
CA TRP A 8 -2.03 15.82 -31.95
C TRP A 8 -2.21 16.05 -30.43
N SER A 9 -1.23 16.71 -29.80
CA SER A 9 -1.31 17.10 -28.38
C SER A 9 -2.42 18.13 -28.13
N ILE A 10 -2.61 19.09 -29.06
CA ILE A 10 -3.62 20.15 -28.96
C ILE A 10 -5.05 19.63 -29.17
N ILE A 11 -5.25 18.57 -29.98
CA ILE A 11 -6.58 18.00 -30.26
C ILE A 11 -7.00 16.96 -29.20
N SER A 12 -6.05 16.21 -28.62
CA SER A 12 -6.38 15.12 -27.69
C SER A 12 -6.88 15.60 -26.31
N ALA A 13 -6.35 16.72 -25.80
CA ALA A 13 -6.73 17.28 -24.50
C ALA A 13 -8.19 17.75 -24.41
N PRO A 14 -8.74 18.53 -25.37
CA PRO A 14 -10.15 18.96 -25.34
C PRO A 14 -11.13 17.79 -25.56
N MET A 15 -10.77 16.76 -26.34
CA MET A 15 -11.60 15.54 -26.44
C MET A 15 -11.65 14.76 -25.12
N ALA A 16 -10.53 14.64 -24.40
CA ALA A 16 -10.51 14.00 -23.09
C ALA A 16 -11.32 14.77 -22.03
N LEU A 17 -11.33 16.11 -22.11
CA LEU A 17 -12.13 16.97 -21.22
C LEU A 17 -13.63 16.86 -21.54
N SER A 18 -13.99 16.88 -22.83
CA SER A 18 -15.36 16.69 -23.30
C SER A 18 -15.92 15.31 -22.93
N MET A 19 -15.14 14.24 -23.09
CA MET A 19 -15.54 12.91 -22.65
C MET A 19 -15.68 12.79 -21.13
N LYS A 20 -14.88 13.51 -20.33
CA LYS A 20 -15.06 13.59 -18.87
C LYS A 20 -16.37 14.30 -18.51
N LEU A 21 -16.69 15.43 -19.15
CA LEU A 21 -17.94 16.17 -18.92
C LEU A 21 -19.18 15.34 -19.32
N ILE A 22 -19.14 14.66 -20.46
CA ILE A 22 -20.23 13.80 -20.94
C ILE A 22 -20.43 12.59 -20.00
N LYS A 23 -19.34 11.96 -19.56
CA LYS A 23 -19.41 10.88 -18.56
C LYS A 23 -19.99 11.37 -17.23
N ASN A 24 -19.62 12.57 -16.78
CA ASN A 24 -20.14 13.16 -15.55
C ASN A 24 -21.64 13.48 -15.66
N HIS A 25 -22.09 13.98 -16.81
CA HIS A 25 -23.50 14.31 -17.04
C HIS A 25 -24.37 13.04 -17.12
N ALA A 26 -23.93 12.01 -17.84
CA ALA A 26 -24.63 10.72 -17.88
C ALA A 26 -24.68 10.05 -16.49
N CYS A 27 -23.62 10.20 -15.69
CA CYS A 27 -23.57 9.70 -14.32
C CYS A 27 -24.59 10.42 -13.42
N PHE A 28 -24.72 11.75 -13.56
CA PHE A 28 -25.66 12.56 -12.79
C PHE A 28 -27.13 12.21 -13.13
N CYS A 29 -27.48 12.05 -14.40
CA CYS A 29 -28.82 11.61 -14.79
C CYS A 29 -29.15 10.21 -14.25
N SER A 30 -28.20 9.27 -14.35
CA SER A 30 -28.38 7.90 -13.81
C SER A 30 -28.52 7.89 -12.29
N LEU A 31 -27.83 8.79 -11.58
CA LEU A 31 -27.99 8.97 -10.14
C LEU A 31 -29.41 9.41 -9.81
N ILE A 32 -29.90 10.47 -10.48
CA ILE A 32 -31.24 11.01 -10.26
C ILE A 32 -32.31 9.94 -10.54
N GLU A 33 -32.19 9.16 -11.61
CA GLU A 33 -33.10 8.05 -11.93
C GLU A 33 -33.12 6.96 -10.85
N LYS A 34 -31.99 6.68 -10.20
CA LYS A 34 -31.90 5.69 -9.10
C LYS A 34 -32.37 6.24 -7.76
N LEU A 35 -32.28 7.57 -7.58
CA LEU A 35 -32.64 8.26 -6.34
C LEU A 35 -34.13 8.58 -6.28
N LEU A 36 -34.71 9.02 -7.40
CA LEU A 36 -36.12 9.42 -7.53
C LEU A 36 -37.13 8.39 -7.00
N PRO A 37 -37.01 7.08 -7.34
CA PRO A 37 -37.92 6.06 -6.81
C PRO A 37 -37.76 5.81 -5.31
N LYS A 38 -36.61 6.16 -4.72
CA LYS A 38 -36.31 5.97 -3.30
C LYS A 38 -36.71 7.18 -2.46
N LEU A 39 -36.82 8.35 -3.08
CA LEU A 39 -37.32 9.59 -2.51
C LEU A 39 -38.82 9.71 -2.80
N HIS A 40 -39.64 8.96 -2.05
CA HIS A 40 -41.05 9.32 -1.96
C HIS A 40 -41.18 10.71 -1.30
N SER A 41 -42.27 11.43 -1.58
CA SER A 41 -42.52 12.79 -1.08
C SER A 41 -42.56 12.94 0.46
N GLU A 42 -42.46 11.84 1.20
CA GLU A 42 -42.48 11.76 2.67
C GLU A 42 -41.19 11.18 3.29
N GLY A 43 -40.13 10.91 2.50
CA GLY A 43 -38.89 10.32 3.01
C GLY A 43 -38.11 11.25 3.95
N THR A 44 -37.49 10.70 4.99
CA THR A 44 -36.67 11.49 5.93
C THR A 44 -35.26 11.73 5.39
N TYR A 45 -34.50 12.59 6.07
CA TYR A 45 -33.09 12.81 5.75
C TYR A 45 -32.26 11.51 5.86
N GLU A 46 -32.60 10.64 6.82
CA GLU A 46 -31.98 9.34 7.02
C GLU A 46 -32.25 8.39 5.84
N ASP A 47 -33.46 8.44 5.27
CA ASP A 47 -33.81 7.64 4.08
C ASP A 47 -32.99 8.07 2.86
N LEU A 48 -32.77 9.38 2.70
CA LEU A 48 -31.89 9.91 1.65
C LEU A 48 -30.43 9.44 1.85
N ILE A 49 -29.89 9.55 3.08
CA ILE A 49 -28.54 9.06 3.39
C ILE A 49 -28.43 7.57 3.07
N LYS A 50 -29.42 6.78 3.47
CA LYS A 50 -29.44 5.33 3.22
C LYS A 50 -29.50 5.03 1.72
N ALA A 51 -30.35 5.71 0.97
CA ALA A 51 -30.47 5.55 -0.48
C ALA A 51 -29.16 5.88 -1.20
N LEU A 52 -28.49 6.98 -0.82
CA LEU A 52 -27.18 7.36 -1.34
C LEU A 52 -26.10 6.35 -0.94
N SER A 53 -26.08 5.91 0.31
CA SER A 53 -25.14 4.92 0.82
C SER A 53 -25.29 3.58 0.11
N ASP A 54 -26.50 3.21 -0.28
CA ASP A 54 -26.76 2.00 -1.06
C ASP A 54 -26.30 2.12 -2.51
N ILE A 55 -26.51 3.28 -3.14
CA ILE A 55 -26.07 3.54 -4.52
C ILE A 55 -24.55 3.53 -4.59
N TYR A 56 -23.90 4.23 -3.65
CA TYR A 56 -22.45 4.38 -3.59
C TYR A 56 -21.79 3.38 -2.64
N ARG A 57 -22.49 2.29 -2.30
CA ARG A 57 -22.00 1.31 -1.32
C ARG A 57 -20.60 0.83 -1.68
N TRP A 58 -20.37 0.57 -2.96
CA TRP A 58 -19.11 0.08 -3.48
C TRP A 58 -18.01 1.14 -3.43
N GLU A 59 -18.29 2.35 -3.86
CA GLU A 59 -17.35 3.47 -3.84
C GLU A 59 -16.97 3.85 -2.41
N ILE A 60 -17.94 3.88 -1.49
CA ILE A 60 -17.72 4.12 -0.06
C ILE A 60 -16.85 3.01 0.53
N GLN A 61 -17.18 1.73 0.28
CA GLN A 61 -16.36 0.60 0.74
C GLN A 61 -14.95 0.64 0.15
N PHE A 62 -14.80 1.01 -1.12
CA PHE A 62 -13.52 1.14 -1.79
C PHE A 62 -12.67 2.27 -1.19
N ILE A 63 -13.25 3.46 -1.01
CA ILE A 63 -12.57 4.61 -0.38
C ILE A 63 -12.19 4.25 1.06
N HIS A 64 -13.12 3.65 1.82
CA HIS A 64 -12.87 3.21 3.18
C HIS A 64 -11.71 2.20 3.24
N ALA A 65 -11.73 1.16 2.40
CA ALA A 65 -10.65 0.20 2.32
C ALA A 65 -9.32 0.86 1.96
N ARG A 66 -9.29 1.82 1.02
CA ARG A 66 -8.07 2.59 0.71
C ARG A 66 -7.60 3.45 1.88
N VAL A 67 -8.51 4.05 2.62
CA VAL A 67 -8.18 4.88 3.79
C VAL A 67 -7.60 4.01 4.89
N GLU A 68 -8.23 2.88 5.22
CA GLU A 68 -7.73 1.92 6.21
C GLU A 68 -6.39 1.34 5.79
N PHE A 69 -6.29 0.91 4.53
CA PHE A 69 -5.03 0.50 3.92
C PHE A 69 -3.95 1.60 3.97
N ASN A 70 -4.35 2.87 3.94
CA ASN A 70 -3.43 4.00 4.07
C ASN A 70 -3.01 4.30 5.51
N ARG A 71 -3.80 3.87 6.50
CA ARG A 71 -3.54 4.04 7.93
C ARG A 71 -2.67 2.94 8.51
N CYS A 72 -2.66 1.76 7.91
CA CYS A 72 -1.84 0.67 8.38
C CYS A 72 -0.34 1.01 8.21
N CYS A 73 0.38 1.01 9.32
CA CYS A 73 1.82 1.21 9.41
C CYS A 73 2.44 0.05 10.18
N LEU A 74 3.71 -0.25 9.90
CA LEU A 74 4.44 -1.26 10.65
C LEU A 74 4.57 -0.83 12.12
N LYS A 75 3.99 -1.59 13.04
CA LYS A 75 4.14 -1.36 14.50
C LYS A 75 5.52 -1.88 14.95
N PRO A 76 6.14 -1.33 16.01
CA PRO A 76 7.49 -1.71 16.43
C PRO A 76 7.70 -3.21 16.74
N SER A 77 6.67 -3.89 17.24
CA SER A 77 6.69 -5.32 17.54
C SER A 77 6.18 -6.21 16.40
N GLN A 78 5.63 -5.60 15.35
CA GLN A 78 4.95 -6.32 14.28
C GLN A 78 5.94 -6.65 13.17
N THR A 79 5.84 -7.87 12.65
CA THR A 79 6.57 -8.32 11.47
C THR A 79 5.90 -7.85 10.19
N TYR A 80 6.66 -7.76 9.10
CA TYR A 80 6.06 -7.48 7.79
C TYR A 80 4.99 -8.50 7.43
N ARG A 81 5.20 -9.79 7.72
CA ARG A 81 4.22 -10.84 7.47
C ARG A 81 2.89 -10.60 8.18
N GLU A 82 2.93 -10.21 9.46
CA GLU A 82 1.72 -9.85 10.21
C GLU A 82 1.05 -8.59 9.65
N LEU A 83 1.83 -7.58 9.27
CA LEU A 83 1.29 -6.38 8.63
C LEU A 83 0.59 -6.73 7.30
N MET A 84 1.16 -7.64 6.52
CA MET A 84 0.57 -8.08 5.25
C MET A 84 -0.70 -8.91 5.47
N ALA A 85 -0.73 -9.75 6.52
CA ALA A 85 -1.95 -10.46 6.90
C ALA A 85 -3.07 -9.47 7.28
N GLU A 86 -2.77 -8.43 8.07
CA GLU A 86 -3.69 -7.34 8.42
C GLU A 86 -4.21 -6.59 7.17
N HIS A 87 -3.34 -6.37 6.17
CA HIS A 87 -3.72 -5.76 4.89
C HIS A 87 -4.61 -6.68 4.05
N ARG A 88 -4.28 -7.98 3.96
CA ARG A 88 -5.11 -8.98 3.26
C ARG A 88 -6.49 -9.09 3.90
N ASP A 89 -6.58 -9.04 5.22
CA ASP A 89 -7.86 -9.09 5.92
C ASP A 89 -8.68 -7.82 5.71
N SER A 90 -8.05 -6.65 5.75
CA SER A 90 -8.70 -5.37 5.44
C SER A 90 -9.23 -5.31 4.01
N THR A 91 -8.53 -5.95 3.07
CA THR A 91 -8.93 -6.01 1.67
C THR A 91 -9.99 -7.07 1.37
N LYS A 92 -10.24 -8.08 2.23
CA LYS A 92 -11.35 -9.05 2.04
C LYS A 92 -12.74 -8.40 2.05
N MET A 93 -12.89 -7.30 2.80
CA MET A 93 -14.17 -6.59 2.95
C MET A 93 -14.55 -5.77 1.70
N SER A 94 -13.54 -5.36 0.94
CA SER A 94 -13.65 -4.76 -0.38
C SER A 94 -13.50 -5.85 -1.43
N ARG A 95 -14.41 -5.99 -2.40
CA ARG A 95 -14.23 -6.97 -3.49
C ARG A 95 -13.09 -6.56 -4.45
N TYR A 96 -11.83 -6.48 -3.99
CA TYR A 96 -10.62 -6.34 -4.81
C TYR A 96 -10.29 -7.64 -5.56
N VAL A 97 -11.31 -8.32 -6.09
CA VAL A 97 -11.08 -9.47 -6.95
C VAL A 97 -10.68 -8.91 -8.31
N CYS A 98 -9.45 -9.17 -8.72
CA CYS A 98 -9.03 -8.90 -10.10
C CYS A 98 -10.00 -9.65 -11.02
N PRO A 99 -10.71 -8.97 -11.94
CA PRO A 99 -11.67 -9.64 -12.82
C PRO A 99 -11.01 -10.64 -13.78
N ASN A 100 -9.68 -10.58 -13.93
CA ASN A 100 -8.90 -11.51 -14.72
C ASN A 100 -8.19 -12.53 -13.82
N SER A 101 -8.77 -13.73 -13.70
CA SER A 101 -8.16 -14.86 -12.96
C SER A 101 -6.92 -15.46 -13.67
N SER A 102 -6.64 -15.04 -14.90
CA SER A 102 -5.50 -15.52 -15.70
C SER A 102 -4.16 -14.90 -15.30
N TYR A 103 -4.19 -13.73 -14.66
CA TYR A 103 -3.02 -13.14 -14.03
C TYR A 103 -3.09 -13.48 -12.55
N GLN A 104 -2.14 -14.29 -12.05
CA GLN A 104 -1.93 -14.52 -10.63
C GLN A 104 -1.47 -13.26 -9.86
N CYS A 105 -1.75 -12.06 -10.38
CA CYS A 105 -1.58 -10.79 -9.70
C CYS A 105 -2.94 -10.37 -9.16
N SER A 106 -3.16 -10.55 -7.85
CA SER A 106 -4.24 -9.81 -7.23
C SER A 106 -3.82 -8.35 -7.17
N LEU A 107 -4.68 -7.43 -7.60
CA LEU A 107 -4.49 -5.98 -7.42
C LEU A 107 -4.15 -5.64 -5.95
N VAL A 108 -4.61 -6.49 -5.03
CA VAL A 108 -4.24 -6.49 -3.60
C VAL A 108 -2.74 -6.67 -3.41
N ASP A 109 -2.10 -7.68 -4.00
CA ASP A 109 -0.67 -7.94 -3.86
C ASP A 109 0.20 -6.81 -4.42
N GLU A 110 -0.22 -6.20 -5.54
CA GLU A 110 0.47 -5.04 -6.13
C GLU A 110 0.35 -3.81 -5.22
N ASN A 111 -0.86 -3.51 -4.74
CA ASN A 111 -1.07 -2.40 -3.80
C ASN A 111 -0.28 -2.62 -2.51
N ILE A 112 -0.30 -3.86 -1.98
CA ILE A 112 0.42 -4.23 -0.78
C ILE A 112 1.91 -3.99 -1.01
N ARG A 113 2.49 -4.54 -2.08
CA ARG A 113 3.89 -4.32 -2.46
C ARG A 113 4.23 -2.83 -2.49
N ASP A 114 3.42 -2.02 -3.16
CA ASP A 114 3.66 -0.59 -3.32
C ASP A 114 3.62 0.14 -1.97
N VAL A 115 2.74 -0.28 -1.05
CA VAL A 115 2.74 0.23 0.33
C VAL A 115 4.01 -0.15 1.07
N ILE A 116 4.50 -1.39 0.95
CA ILE A 116 5.77 -1.75 1.58
C ILE A 116 6.88 -0.83 1.05
N ILE A 117 6.97 -0.66 -0.27
CA ILE A 117 7.98 0.20 -0.92
C ILE A 117 7.90 1.65 -0.43
N ILE A 118 6.71 2.24 -0.38
CA ILE A 118 6.54 3.67 -0.08
C ILE A 118 6.63 3.95 1.43
N ARG A 119 6.11 3.05 2.27
CA ARG A 119 5.89 3.32 3.70
C ARG A 119 6.80 2.59 4.66
N SER A 120 7.64 1.68 4.19
CA SER A 120 8.64 1.05 5.06
C SER A 120 9.49 2.13 5.74
N PRO A 121 9.64 2.10 7.08
CA PRO A 121 10.54 3.02 7.78
C PRO A 121 12.03 2.74 7.47
N HIS A 122 12.34 1.59 6.86
CA HIS A 122 13.71 1.19 6.55
C HIS A 122 14.11 1.68 5.15
N ARG A 123 14.91 2.75 5.06
CA ARG A 123 15.33 3.36 3.79
C ARG A 123 16.14 2.41 2.91
N ASP A 124 17.00 1.60 3.51
CA ASP A 124 17.82 0.63 2.79
C ASP A 124 16.96 -0.41 2.06
N PHE A 125 15.84 -0.77 2.68
CA PHE A 125 14.84 -1.66 2.08
C PHE A 125 14.15 -1.01 0.87
N GLN A 126 13.77 0.27 1.00
CA GLN A 126 13.17 1.00 -0.12
C GLN A 126 14.15 1.05 -1.31
N ALA A 127 15.42 1.35 -1.03
CA ALA A 127 16.47 1.39 -2.05
C ALA A 127 16.66 0.02 -2.72
N ALA A 128 16.75 -1.06 -1.95
CA ALA A 128 16.91 -2.42 -2.49
C ALA A 128 15.73 -2.83 -3.40
N LEU A 129 14.51 -2.42 -3.07
CA LEU A 129 13.34 -2.71 -3.91
C LEU A 129 13.26 -1.85 -5.16
N LEU A 130 13.60 -0.56 -5.06
CA LEU A 130 13.61 0.34 -6.22
C LEU A 130 14.65 -0.06 -7.27
N GLN A 131 15.70 -0.79 -6.88
CA GLN A 131 16.69 -1.36 -7.81
C GLN A 131 16.17 -2.59 -8.57
N LYS A 132 15.09 -3.23 -8.13
CA LYS A 132 14.50 -4.38 -8.83
C LYS A 132 13.49 -3.92 -9.88
N LYS A 133 13.59 -4.47 -11.08
CA LYS A 133 12.58 -4.24 -12.14
C LYS A 133 11.33 -5.06 -11.83
N ALA A 134 10.25 -4.37 -11.48
CA ALA A 134 8.92 -4.95 -11.19
C ALA A 134 8.98 -6.09 -10.14
N PRO A 135 9.36 -5.80 -8.88
CA PRO A 135 9.40 -6.83 -7.85
C PRO A 135 8.00 -7.41 -7.62
N THR A 136 7.95 -8.71 -7.36
CA THR A 136 6.71 -9.38 -6.93
C THR A 136 6.47 -9.14 -5.44
N PHE A 137 5.24 -9.36 -4.97
CA PHE A 137 4.91 -9.29 -3.55
C PHE A 137 5.81 -10.19 -2.69
N GLU A 138 5.99 -11.46 -3.08
CA GLU A 138 6.83 -12.41 -2.35
C GLU A 138 8.31 -11.98 -2.28
N GLN A 139 8.83 -11.40 -3.37
CA GLN A 139 10.18 -10.85 -3.37
C GLN A 139 10.30 -9.65 -2.43
N ALA A 140 9.30 -8.76 -2.39
CA ALA A 140 9.28 -7.64 -1.48
C ALA A 140 9.21 -8.08 -0.02
N LEU A 141 8.38 -9.08 0.28
CA LEU A 141 8.27 -9.65 1.62
C LEU A 141 9.58 -10.30 2.06
N SER A 142 10.20 -11.12 1.21
CA SER A 142 11.47 -11.79 1.53
C SER A 142 12.60 -10.80 1.82
N ILE A 143 12.72 -9.73 1.03
CA ILE A 143 13.73 -8.69 1.27
C ILE A 143 13.44 -7.96 2.59
N ALA A 144 12.17 -7.64 2.86
CA ALA A 144 11.77 -6.98 4.10
C ALA A 144 12.12 -7.83 5.33
N GLU A 145 11.83 -9.13 5.30
CA GLU A 145 12.13 -10.06 6.41
C GLU A 145 13.64 -10.15 6.68
N VAL A 146 14.45 -10.32 5.63
CA VAL A 146 15.92 -10.38 5.77
C VAL A 146 16.45 -9.11 6.42
N MET A 147 15.99 -7.95 5.98
CA MET A 147 16.52 -6.68 6.47
C MET A 147 16.12 -6.39 7.91
N VAL A 148 14.90 -6.74 8.34
CA VAL A 148 14.50 -6.62 9.76
C VAL A 148 15.38 -7.50 10.64
N ILE A 149 15.68 -8.72 10.21
CA ILE A 149 16.57 -9.63 10.95
C ILE A 149 17.97 -9.02 11.04
N THR A 150 18.52 -8.58 9.90
CA THR A 150 19.85 -7.95 9.85
C THR A 150 19.94 -6.71 10.76
N SER A 151 18.96 -5.80 10.70
CA SER A 151 18.93 -4.61 11.56
C SER A 151 18.83 -4.97 13.04
N ARG A 152 18.05 -6.00 13.41
CA ARG A 152 17.99 -6.48 14.80
C ARG A 152 19.33 -7.05 15.24
N THR A 153 19.98 -7.87 14.41
CA THR A 153 21.29 -8.46 14.72
C THR A 153 22.37 -7.38 14.87
N ILE A 154 22.40 -6.38 13.98
CA ILE A 154 23.34 -5.26 14.09
C ILE A 154 23.12 -4.50 15.40
N ASN A 155 21.87 -4.17 15.73
CA ASN A 155 21.56 -3.50 17.00
C ASN A 155 22.02 -4.32 18.22
N VAL A 156 21.91 -5.64 18.20
CA VAL A 156 22.41 -6.48 19.30
C VAL A 156 23.93 -6.39 19.38
N ILE A 157 24.65 -6.50 18.26
CA ILE A 157 26.11 -6.41 18.22
C ILE A 157 26.62 -5.03 18.66
N GLU A 158 25.95 -3.96 18.27
CA GLU A 158 26.35 -2.59 18.59
C GLU A 158 26.01 -2.16 20.02
N ASN A 159 24.97 -2.75 20.62
CA ASN A 159 24.52 -2.40 21.97
C ASN A 159 24.89 -3.43 23.05
N GLU A 160 25.42 -4.60 22.69
CA GLU A 160 26.17 -5.44 23.63
C GLU A 160 27.53 -4.76 23.88
N GLU A 161 27.69 -4.10 25.03
CA GLU A 161 29.01 -3.66 25.49
C GLU A 161 29.96 -4.87 25.43
N PRO A 162 31.08 -4.81 24.67
CA PRO A 162 32.07 -5.85 24.78
C PRO A 162 32.72 -5.69 26.14
N VAL A 163 32.29 -6.49 27.10
CA VAL A 163 33.04 -6.73 28.33
C VAL A 163 34.31 -7.47 27.92
N LEU A 164 35.27 -6.73 27.37
CA LEU A 164 36.64 -7.19 27.20
C LEU A 164 37.24 -7.27 28.60
N GLN A 165 36.98 -8.37 29.31
CA GLN A 165 37.94 -8.83 30.31
C GLN A 165 39.18 -9.28 29.54
N VAL A 166 40.04 -8.31 29.27
CA VAL A 166 41.42 -8.56 28.89
C VAL A 166 42.02 -9.30 30.08
N ASN A 167 42.21 -10.61 29.93
CA ASN A 167 43.02 -11.39 30.85
C ASN A 167 44.41 -10.76 30.87
N LYS A 168 44.67 -9.92 31.89
CA LYS A 168 46.03 -9.51 32.23
C LYS A 168 46.76 -10.78 32.64
N LEU A 169 47.63 -11.28 31.78
CA LEU A 169 48.64 -12.25 32.17
C LEU A 169 49.50 -11.57 33.25
N ASP A 170 49.38 -12.05 34.48
CA ASP A 170 50.24 -11.61 35.58
C ASP A 170 51.70 -11.96 35.24
N PRO A 171 52.64 -10.99 35.30
CA PRO A 171 54.05 -11.25 35.11
C PRO A 171 54.64 -11.83 36.39
N LYS A 172 54.34 -13.10 36.68
CA LYS A 172 55.02 -13.88 37.71
C LYS A 172 55.27 -15.30 37.24
N ASP A 173 56.09 -15.42 36.21
CA ASP A 173 56.88 -16.63 35.93
C ASP A 173 58.17 -16.21 35.21
N SER A 174 59.00 -15.43 35.90
CA SER A 174 60.44 -15.41 35.60
C SER A 174 61.10 -16.48 36.47
N PRO A 175 61.60 -17.58 35.90
CA PRO A 175 62.43 -18.51 36.66
C PRO A 175 63.79 -17.83 36.89
N ASN A 176 64.17 -17.73 38.16
CA ASN A 176 65.49 -17.29 38.59
C ASN A 176 66.58 -18.09 37.85
N GLY A 177 67.51 -17.36 37.23
CA GLY A 177 68.80 -17.84 36.76
C GLY A 177 69.85 -16.76 37.04
#